data_AF-A0A732FLF8-F1
#
_entry.id   AF-A0A732FLF8-F1
#
_cell.length_a   1.000
_cell.length_b   1.000
_cell.length_c   1.000
_cell.angle_alpha   90.00
_cell.angle_beta   90.00
_cell.angle_gamma   90.00
#
_symmetry.space_group_name_H-M   'P 1'
#
loop_
_entity.id
_entity.type
_entity.pdbx_description
1 polymer ?
#
loop_
_entity_poly.entity_id
_entity_poly.type
_entity_poly.pdbx_seq_one_letter_code
_entity_poly.pdbx_strand_id
1 'polypeptide(L)'
;MHTFRPYSLRHSDLLYEDIPLEIREQIILLIINTLGNCSSFYDMTLYCYHNSHSDEVYRRICKTLRKEYGLFTLYAHSTSYLDEMSNLLLKTDDKRKHIDTIELAFNYIDTYLRTYEVTLGLEPDKAISELNNIFHEHSLKYRYENGRIVRLRR
;
A
#
# COMPACT_ATOMS: atom_id res chain seq x y z
N MET A 1 5.58 17.67 12.36
CA MET A 1 4.26 17.02 12.48
C MET A 1 3.56 17.12 11.13
N HIS A 2 3.61 16.08 10.30
CA HIS A 2 2.83 16.05 9.06
C HIS A 2 1.36 15.80 9.42
N THR A 3 0.52 16.83 9.30
CA THR A 3 -0.93 16.70 9.41
C THR A 3 -1.42 15.86 8.24
N PHE A 4 -1.55 14.55 8.45
CA PHE A 4 -2.28 13.66 7.55
C PHE A 4 -3.72 14.16 7.50
N ARG A 5 -4.13 14.74 6.36
CA ARG A 5 -5.57 14.92 6.11
C ARG A 5 -6.17 13.54 5.91
N PRO A 6 -7.34 13.23 6.49
CA PRO A 6 -7.98 11.94 6.32
C PRO A 6 -8.26 11.69 4.82
N TYR A 7 -7.93 10.49 4.34
CA TYR A 7 -8.20 10.07 2.95
C TYR A 7 -9.71 10.17 2.63
N SER A 8 -10.57 10.09 3.67
CA SER A 8 -12.03 10.18 3.58
C SER A 8 -12.61 11.50 3.05
N LEU A 9 -11.84 12.59 3.08
CA LEU A 9 -12.32 13.91 2.65
C LEU A 9 -11.81 14.33 1.25
N ARG A 10 -11.07 13.47 0.54
CA ARG A 10 -10.36 13.85 -0.70
C ARG A 10 -11.02 13.40 -2.00
N HIS A 11 -11.93 12.43 -1.94
CA HIS A 11 -12.42 11.76 -3.13
C HIS A 11 -13.95 11.74 -3.13
N SER A 12 -14.54 12.65 -3.90
CA SER A 12 -15.97 12.60 -4.25
C SER A 12 -16.27 11.30 -5.00
N ASP A 13 -17.20 10.50 -4.46
CA ASP A 13 -17.44 9.06 -4.68
C ASP A 13 -17.86 8.58 -6.10
N LEU A 14 -17.48 9.24 -7.20
CA LEU A 14 -18.00 8.89 -8.55
C LEU A 14 -16.95 8.68 -9.65
N LEU A 15 -15.64 8.70 -9.34
CA LEU A 15 -14.62 8.87 -10.39
C LEU A 15 -13.39 7.97 -10.24
N TYR A 16 -13.50 6.81 -9.61
CA TYR A 16 -12.43 5.81 -9.63
C TYR A 16 -12.61 4.82 -10.77
N GLU A 17 -11.59 4.72 -11.62
CA GLU A 17 -11.43 3.61 -12.56
C GLU A 17 -11.20 2.31 -11.80
N ASP A 18 -11.81 1.25 -12.31
CA ASP A 18 -11.61 -0.09 -11.78
C ASP A 18 -10.19 -0.56 -12.11
N ILE A 19 -9.51 -1.12 -11.12
CA ILE A 19 -8.20 -1.75 -11.33
C ILE A 19 -8.49 -3.25 -11.47
N PRO A 20 -8.28 -3.87 -12.65
CA PRO A 20 -8.41 -5.31 -12.83
C PRO A 20 -7.63 -6.13 -11.79
N LEU A 21 -8.17 -7.30 -11.42
CA LEU A 21 -7.57 -8.19 -10.41
C LEU A 21 -6.08 -8.49 -10.70
N GLU A 22 -5.75 -8.80 -11.94
CA GLU A 22 -4.38 -9.10 -12.40
C GLU A 22 -3.40 -7.95 -12.09
N ILE A 23 -3.86 -6.71 -12.23
CA ILE A 23 -3.05 -5.52 -11.93
C ILE A 23 -2.89 -5.38 -10.41
N ARG A 24 -3.92 -5.68 -9.63
CA ARG A 24 -3.83 -5.66 -8.16
C ARG A 24 -2.79 -6.67 -7.67
N GLU A 25 -2.76 -7.86 -8.25
CA GLU A 25 -1.75 -8.88 -7.97
C GLU A 25 -0.34 -8.40 -8.33
N GLN A 26 -0.16 -7.80 -9.51
CA GLN A 26 1.13 -7.22 -9.91
C GLN A 26 1.60 -6.11 -8.95
N ILE A 27 0.71 -5.22 -8.52
CA ILE A 27 1.05 -4.14 -7.59
C ILE A 27 1.42 -4.72 -6.21
N ILE A 28 0.73 -5.75 -5.74
CA ILE A 28 1.09 -6.44 -4.49
C ILE A 28 2.50 -7.05 -4.61
N LEU A 29 2.81 -7.73 -5.71
CA LEU A 29 4.14 -8.28 -5.95
C LEU A 29 5.21 -7.19 -5.98
N LEU A 30 4.95 -6.06 -6.62
CA LEU A 30 5.84 -4.91 -6.61
C LEU A 30 6.09 -4.38 -5.20
N ILE A 31 5.05 -4.26 -4.38
CA ILE A 31 5.16 -3.86 -2.97
C ILE A 31 6.01 -4.88 -2.19
N ILE A 32 5.79 -6.18 -2.37
CA ILE A 32 6.56 -7.24 -1.71
C ILE A 32 8.03 -7.21 -2.14
N ASN A 33 8.30 -7.03 -3.44
CA ASN A 33 9.66 -6.93 -3.96
C ASN A 33 10.40 -5.68 -3.44
N THR A 34 9.65 -4.62 -3.13
CA THR A 34 10.21 -3.35 -2.66
C THR A 34 10.38 -3.31 -1.13
N LEU A 35 9.38 -3.75 -0.37
CA LEU A 35 9.38 -3.69 1.09
C LEU A 35 9.90 -4.96 1.74
N GLY A 36 9.93 -6.08 1.02
CA GLY A 36 10.16 -7.41 1.57
C GLY A 36 8.88 -8.05 2.11
N ASN A 37 9.05 -9.24 2.69
CA ASN A 37 7.96 -10.05 3.22
C ASN A 37 7.57 -9.62 4.65
N CYS A 38 6.42 -10.08 5.14
CA CYS A 38 5.93 -9.82 6.50
C CYS A 38 5.86 -11.13 7.28
N SER A 39 6.37 -11.10 8.51
CA SER A 39 6.25 -12.19 9.47
C SER A 39 4.77 -12.48 9.76
N SER A 40 4.42 -13.74 10.00
CA SER A 40 3.04 -14.06 10.39
C SER A 40 2.75 -13.54 11.80
N PHE A 41 1.47 -13.31 12.12
CA PHE A 41 1.05 -12.96 13.48
C PHE A 41 1.45 -14.03 14.50
N TYR A 42 1.50 -15.30 14.08
CA TYR A 42 2.02 -16.38 14.89
C TYR A 42 3.51 -16.20 15.16
N ASP A 43 4.32 -15.99 14.12
CA ASP A 43 5.77 -15.81 14.27
C ASP A 43 6.10 -14.60 15.15
N MET A 44 5.33 -13.51 15.04
CA MET A 44 5.45 -12.32 15.88
C MET A 44 5.23 -12.58 17.38
N THR A 45 4.63 -13.71 17.75
CA THR A 45 4.41 -14.11 19.16
C THR A 45 5.58 -14.92 19.73
N LEU A 46 6.50 -15.39 18.87
CA LEU A 46 7.63 -16.22 19.28
C LEU A 46 8.70 -15.38 19.98
N TYR A 47 9.36 -15.96 20.98
CA TYR A 47 10.44 -15.28 21.72
C TYR A 47 11.61 -14.84 20.83
N CYS A 48 11.89 -15.58 19.77
CA CYS A 48 12.97 -15.28 18.81
C CYS A 48 12.57 -14.24 17.76
N TYR A 49 11.34 -13.71 17.81
CA TYR A 49 10.89 -12.71 16.86
C TYR A 49 11.72 -11.42 16.99
N HIS A 50 12.21 -10.95 15.85
CA HIS A 50 12.80 -9.64 15.72
C HIS A 50 11.98 -8.81 14.75
N ASN A 51 11.57 -7.62 15.18
CA ASN A 51 10.76 -6.72 14.34
C ASN A 51 11.56 -6.31 13.10
N SER A 52 11.07 -6.67 11.91
CA SER A 52 11.66 -6.25 10.65
C SER A 52 11.12 -4.88 10.23
N HIS A 53 11.88 -4.16 9.39
CA HIS A 53 11.39 -2.90 8.83
C HIS A 53 10.12 -3.11 8.00
N SER A 54 10.04 -4.22 7.27
CA SER A 54 8.87 -4.63 6.49
C SER A 54 7.64 -4.79 7.38
N ASP A 55 7.76 -5.51 8.51
CA ASP A 55 6.67 -5.70 9.47
C ASP A 55 6.15 -4.36 10.01
N GLU A 56 7.04 -3.44 10.34
CA GLU A 56 6.68 -2.12 10.84
C GLU A 56 5.93 -1.29 9.78
N VAL A 57 6.37 -1.33 8.52
CA VAL A 57 5.69 -0.63 7.43
C VAL A 57 4.29 -1.21 7.19
N TYR A 58 4.15 -2.52 7.03
CA TYR A 58 2.84 -3.14 6.82
C TYR A 58 1.89 -2.92 7.99
N ARG A 59 2.40 -2.99 9.23
CA ARG A 59 1.63 -2.68 10.45
C ARG A 59 1.10 -1.24 10.41
N ARG A 60 1.93 -0.26 10.00
CA ARG A 60 1.53 1.15 9.91
C ARG A 60 0.49 1.40 8.83
N ILE A 61 0.64 0.76 7.66
CA ILE A 61 -0.35 0.80 6.58
C ILE A 61 -1.69 0.29 7.10
N CYS A 62 -1.72 -0.93 7.65
CA CYS A 62 -2.95 -1.54 8.14
C CYS A 62 -3.59 -0.71 9.25
N LYS A 63 -2.80 -0.24 10.22
CA LYS A 63 -3.30 0.60 11.32
C LYS A 63 -3.91 1.91 10.82
N THR A 64 -3.32 2.52 9.80
CA THR A 64 -3.82 3.78 9.22
C THR A 64 -5.14 3.53 8.51
N LEU A 65 -5.20 2.57 7.58
CA LEU A 65 -6.42 2.22 6.85
C LEU A 65 -7.56 1.83 7.81
N ARG A 66 -7.29 1.02 8.84
CA ARG A 66 -8.27 0.62 9.86
C ARG A 66 -8.84 1.84 10.57
N LYS A 67 -7.99 2.78 10.99
CA LYS A 67 -8.41 4.02 11.65
C LYS A 67 -9.29 4.87 10.74
N GLU A 68 -8.96 4.96 9.46
CA GLU A 68 -9.70 5.78 8.51
C GLU A 68 -11.05 5.20 8.12
N TYR A 69 -11.13 3.88 8.00
CA TYR A 69 -12.37 3.18 7.71
C TYR A 69 -13.20 2.87 8.96
N GLY A 70 -12.69 3.17 10.15
CA GLY A 70 -13.35 2.84 11.42
C GLY A 70 -13.46 1.32 11.66
N LEU A 71 -12.51 0.53 11.15
CA LEU A 71 -12.52 -0.93 11.22
C LEU A 71 -11.54 -1.45 12.27
N PHE A 72 -11.87 -2.57 12.91
CA PHE A 72 -10.96 -3.30 13.80
C PHE A 72 -9.91 -4.10 13.00
N THR A 73 -10.31 -4.65 11.86
CA THR A 73 -9.49 -5.41 10.92
C THR A 73 -9.91 -5.05 9.50
N LEU A 74 -8.97 -4.95 8.54
CA LEU A 74 -9.29 -4.68 7.13
C LEU A 74 -9.89 -5.91 6.46
N TYR A 75 -9.40 -7.09 6.83
CA TYR A 75 -9.89 -8.37 6.35
C TYR A 75 -9.84 -9.42 7.47
N ALA A 76 -10.84 -10.29 7.52
CA ALA A 76 -10.92 -11.33 8.55
C ALA A 76 -9.97 -12.49 8.25
N HIS A 77 -9.49 -13.17 9.29
CA HIS A 77 -8.62 -14.35 9.20
C HIS A 77 -7.28 -14.15 8.48
N SER A 78 -6.78 -12.92 8.44
CA SER A 78 -5.45 -12.65 7.90
C SER A 78 -4.36 -13.22 8.79
N THR A 79 -3.30 -13.73 8.17
CA THR A 79 -2.18 -14.40 8.82
C THR A 79 -1.01 -13.46 9.10
N SER A 80 -0.95 -12.31 8.43
CA SER A 80 0.04 -11.25 8.62
C SER A 80 -0.54 -9.88 8.22
N TYR A 81 0.16 -8.78 8.50
CA TYR A 81 -0.25 -7.46 8.02
C TYR A 81 -0.17 -7.35 6.48
N LEU A 82 0.81 -8.01 5.85
CA LEU A 82 0.89 -8.11 4.40
C LEU A 82 -0.32 -8.86 3.83
N ASP A 83 -0.69 -9.99 4.44
CA ASP A 83 -1.84 -10.78 4.01
C ASP A 83 -3.14 -9.98 4.18
N GLU A 84 -3.29 -9.23 5.27
CA GLU A 84 -4.43 -8.35 5.47
C GLU A 84 -4.54 -7.24 4.42
N MET A 85 -3.45 -6.55 4.13
CA MET A 85 -3.37 -5.52 3.09
C MET A 85 -3.64 -6.12 1.70
N SER A 86 -3.03 -7.27 1.39
CA SER A 86 -3.18 -7.97 0.10
C SER A 86 -4.63 -8.43 -0.09
N ASN A 87 -5.25 -9.01 0.94
CA ASN A 87 -6.65 -9.41 0.89
C ASN A 87 -7.58 -8.22 0.70
N LEU A 88 -7.27 -7.07 1.32
CA LEU A 88 -8.03 -5.84 1.08
C LEU A 88 -7.98 -5.47 -0.40
N LEU A 89 -6.81 -5.50 -1.04
CA LEU A 89 -6.68 -5.20 -2.48
C LEU A 89 -7.37 -6.23 -3.38
N LEU A 90 -7.19 -7.52 -3.10
CA LEU A 90 -7.68 -8.58 -3.98
C LEU A 90 -9.19 -8.83 -3.87
N LYS A 91 -9.77 -8.71 -2.67
CA LYS A 91 -11.11 -9.22 -2.37
C LYS A 91 -12.17 -8.14 -2.19
N THR A 92 -11.80 -6.88 -2.03
CA THR A 92 -12.78 -5.79 -1.97
C THR A 92 -13.22 -5.38 -3.37
N ASP A 93 -14.50 -5.06 -3.55
CA ASP A 93 -15.03 -4.42 -4.77
C ASP A 93 -14.96 -2.88 -4.68
N ASP A 94 -14.59 -2.36 -3.52
CA ASP A 94 -14.48 -0.93 -3.27
C ASP A 94 -13.22 -0.34 -3.93
N LYS A 95 -13.43 0.26 -5.10
CA LYS A 95 -12.40 0.92 -5.92
C LYS A 95 -11.60 1.96 -5.16
N ARG A 96 -12.25 2.67 -4.23
CA ARG A 96 -11.58 3.67 -3.40
C ARG A 96 -10.58 3.01 -2.48
N LYS A 97 -10.95 1.89 -1.84
CA LYS A 97 -10.04 1.14 -0.96
C LYS A 97 -8.83 0.61 -1.72
N HIS A 98 -8.95 0.27 -3.01
CA HIS A 98 -7.78 -0.09 -3.82
C HIS A 98 -6.81 1.09 -3.92
N ILE A 99 -7.30 2.25 -4.36
CA ILE A 99 -6.47 3.45 -4.55
C ILE A 99 -5.86 3.93 -3.22
N ASP A 100 -6.66 3.99 -2.16
CA ASP A 100 -6.21 4.42 -0.84
C ASP A 100 -5.09 3.47 -0.31
N THR A 101 -5.23 2.16 -0.54
CA THR A 101 -4.20 1.17 -0.15
C THR A 101 -2.91 1.34 -0.96
N ILE A 102 -3.01 1.49 -2.29
CA ILE A 102 -1.84 1.65 -3.15
C ILE A 102 -1.14 2.99 -2.86
N GLU A 103 -1.90 4.08 -2.75
CA GLU A 103 -1.34 5.41 -2.42
C GLU A 103 -0.58 5.37 -1.10
N LEU A 104 -1.18 4.79 -0.06
CA LEU A 104 -0.55 4.72 1.25
C LEU A 104 0.70 3.83 1.24
N ALA A 105 0.66 2.68 0.58
CA ALA A 105 1.82 1.81 0.46
C ALA A 105 3.00 2.52 -0.23
N PHE A 106 2.73 3.19 -1.35
CA PHE A 106 3.76 3.94 -2.08
C PHE A 106 4.21 5.21 -1.35
N ASN A 107 3.34 5.82 -0.54
CA ASN A 107 3.74 6.90 0.34
C ASN A 107 4.75 6.45 1.39
N TYR A 108 4.57 5.26 1.98
CA TYR A 108 5.57 4.67 2.87
C TYR A 108 6.85 4.28 2.13
N ILE A 109 6.75 3.69 0.93
CA ILE A 109 7.93 3.41 0.09
C ILE A 109 8.72 4.70 -0.17
N ASP A 110 8.05 5.79 -0.55
CA ASP A 110 8.69 7.07 -0.88
C ASP A 110 9.27 7.79 0.36
N THR A 111 8.58 7.76 1.51
CA THR A 111 8.98 8.54 2.68
C THR A 111 9.80 7.76 3.71
N TYR A 112 9.38 6.53 4.02
CA TYR A 112 10.03 5.71 5.03
C TYR A 112 11.36 5.19 4.49
N LEU A 113 11.41 4.67 3.26
CA LEU A 113 12.67 4.12 2.73
C LEU A 113 13.73 5.18 2.49
N ARG A 114 13.38 6.41 2.07
CA ARG A 114 14.35 7.52 1.97
C ARG A 114 14.97 7.92 3.32
N THR A 115 14.26 7.67 4.41
CA THR A 115 14.78 7.96 5.76
C THR A 115 15.74 6.85 6.24
N TYR A 116 15.60 5.62 5.74
CA TYR A 116 16.41 4.45 6.10
C TYR A 116 17.31 3.96 4.93
N GLU A 117 17.47 4.78 3.89
CA GLU A 117 18.02 4.47 2.56
C GLU A 117 19.45 3.90 2.62
N VAL A 118 20.18 4.20 3.70
CA VAL A 118 21.59 3.81 3.87
C VAL A 118 21.77 2.30 4.11
N THR A 119 20.73 1.54 4.45
CA THR A 119 20.91 0.17 5.00
C THR A 119 20.31 -0.97 4.17
N LEU A 120 19.34 -0.72 3.29
CA LEU A 120 18.53 -1.79 2.69
C LEU A 120 18.68 -1.98 1.17
N GLY A 121 19.41 -1.09 0.47
CA GLY A 121 19.60 -1.21 -0.99
C GLY A 121 18.30 -1.15 -1.80
N LEU A 122 17.25 -0.57 -1.22
CA LEU A 122 15.94 -0.42 -1.83
C LEU A 122 15.89 0.85 -2.68
N GLU A 123 15.35 0.75 -3.89
CA GLU A 123 15.24 1.88 -4.82
C GLU A 123 13.77 2.36 -4.88
N PRO A 124 13.36 3.30 -4.00
CA PRO A 124 11.98 3.79 -3.97
C PRO A 124 11.57 4.44 -5.30
N ASP A 125 12.49 5.15 -5.96
CA ASP A 125 12.27 5.77 -7.27
C ASP A 125 11.99 4.74 -8.37
N LYS A 126 12.64 3.57 -8.30
CA LYS A 126 12.41 2.46 -9.22
C LYS A 126 11.02 1.87 -9.01
N ALA A 127 10.62 1.61 -7.76
CA ALA A 127 9.29 1.09 -7.46
C ALA A 127 8.19 2.07 -7.92
N ILE A 128 8.36 3.37 -7.67
CA ILE A 128 7.41 4.40 -8.12
C ILE A 128 7.33 4.44 -9.66
N SER A 129 8.47 4.35 -10.33
CA SER A 129 8.52 4.30 -11.80
C SER A 129 7.80 3.06 -12.34
N GLU A 130 7.99 1.91 -11.71
CA GLU A 130 7.34 0.65 -12.08
C GLU A 130 5.83 0.70 -11.87
N LEU A 131 5.34 1.28 -10.76
CA LEU A 131 3.91 1.51 -10.55
C LEU A 131 3.31 2.39 -11.64
N ASN A 132 4.00 3.48 -12.00
CA ASN A 132 3.55 4.37 -13.05
C ASN A 132 3.54 3.70 -14.43
N ASN A 133 4.50 2.81 -14.69
CA ASN A 133 4.53 1.99 -15.90
C ASN A 133 3.35 1.01 -15.92
N ILE A 134 3.05 0.32 -14.81
CA ILE A 134 1.87 -0.56 -14.69
C ILE A 134 0.58 0.21 -15.01
N PHE A 135 0.40 1.40 -14.45
CA PHE A 135 -0.77 2.23 -14.76
C PHE A 135 -0.82 2.61 -16.25
N HIS A 136 0.31 3.00 -16.82
CA HIS A 136 0.41 3.39 -18.23
C HIS A 136 0.13 2.22 -19.19
N GLU A 137 0.78 1.07 -19.00
CA GLU A 137 0.64 -0.12 -19.83
C GLU A 137 -0.79 -0.65 -19.86
N HIS A 138 -1.48 -0.56 -18.72
CA HIS A 138 -2.87 -0.97 -18.60
C HIS A 138 -3.88 0.14 -18.91
N SER A 139 -3.43 1.28 -19.47
CA SER A 139 -4.28 2.41 -19.85
C SER A 139 -5.12 2.99 -18.69
N LEU A 140 -4.67 2.81 -17.45
CA LEU A 140 -5.27 3.38 -16.26
C LEU A 140 -4.93 4.86 -16.19
N LYS A 141 -5.91 5.74 -15.97
CA LYS A 141 -5.68 7.19 -15.89
C LYS A 141 -5.16 7.63 -14.52
N TYR A 142 -4.23 6.88 -13.97
CA TYR A 142 -3.60 7.15 -12.69
C TYR A 142 -2.11 7.38 -12.86
N ARG A 143 -1.56 8.19 -11.98
CA ARG A 143 -0.12 8.34 -11.81
C ARG A 143 0.17 8.63 -10.35
N TYR A 144 1.23 8.04 -9.82
CA TYR A 144 1.79 8.42 -8.54
C TYR A 144 2.82 9.53 -8.71
N GLU A 145 2.54 10.70 -8.14
CA GLU A 145 3.44 11.86 -8.12
C GLU A 145 3.29 12.63 -6.79
N ASN A 146 4.39 13.15 -6.25
CA ASN A 146 4.42 13.97 -5.03
C ASN A 146 3.71 13.33 -3.82
N GLY A 147 3.94 12.04 -3.61
CA GLY A 147 3.42 11.31 -2.47
C GLY A 147 1.95 10.88 -2.58
N ARG A 148 1.33 11.00 -3.77
CA ARG A 148 -0.12 10.76 -3.99
C ARG A 148 -0.41 10.19 -5.37
N ILE A 149 -1.53 9.49 -5.49
CA ILE A 149 -2.10 9.08 -6.77
C ILE A 149 -2.98 10.20 -7.32
N VAL A 150 -2.57 10.76 -8.46
CA VAL A 150 -3.34 11.73 -9.22
C VAL A 150 -4.07 11.05 -10.37
N ARG A 151 -5.31 11.47 -10.61
CA ARG A 151 -6.07 11.05 -11.79
C ARG A 151 -5.77 12.01 -12.94
N LEU A 152 -5.34 11.46 -14.08
CA LEU A 152 -5.14 12.22 -15.30
C LEU A 152 -6.50 12.51 -15.94
N ARG A 153 -6.88 13.78 -16.01
CA ARG A 153 -8.03 14.22 -16.82
C ARG A 153 -7.52 14.51 -18.24
N ARG A 154 -8.26 14.04 -19.24
CA ARG A 154 -8.12 14.55 -20.61
C ARG A 154 -8.70 15.95 -20.68
#